data_AF-E6WS27-F1
#
_entry.id   AF-E6WS27-F1
#
_cell.length_a   1.000
_cell.length_b   1.000
_cell.length_c   1.000
_cell.angle_alpha   90.00
_cell.angle_beta   90.00
_cell.angle_gamma   90.00
#
_symmetry.space_group_name_H-M   'P 1'
#
loop_
_entity.id
_entity.type
_entity.pdbx_description
1 polymer ?
#
loop_
_entity_poly.entity_id
_entity_poly.type
_entity_poly.pdbx_seq_one_letter_code
_entity_poly.pdbx_strand_id
1 'polypeptide(L)' 'MQDLAPAWKCSKGNVYDYFWSQRPFSPQHIEAAIEFLQLDEFDAAELRLQGAREAGWKIDTKHLLEDRDGCD' A
#
# COMPACT_ATOMS: atom_id res chain seq x y z
N MET A 1 15.60 4.58 -1.73
CA MET A 1 14.72 3.60 -1.03
C MET A 1 15.05 3.49 0.46
N GLN A 2 16.32 3.61 0.86
CA GLN A 2 16.71 3.77 2.29
C GLN A 2 16.11 5.02 2.95
N ASP A 3 15.59 5.94 2.15
CA ASP A 3 14.99 7.21 2.56
C ASP A 3 13.62 7.05 3.23
N LEU A 4 13.05 5.84 3.21
CA LEU A 4 11.87 5.47 3.99
C LEU A 4 12.18 5.25 5.48
N ALA A 5 13.47 5.13 5.84
CA ALA A 5 13.89 4.89 7.23
C ALA A 5 13.30 5.89 8.24
N PRO A 6 13.29 7.22 7.98
CA PRO A 6 12.64 8.19 8.85
C PRO A 6 11.12 7.99 8.95
N ALA A 7 10.45 7.72 7.83
CA ALA A 7 8.99 7.53 7.78
C ALA A 7 8.57 6.27 8.57
N TRP A 8 9.34 5.19 8.45
CA TRP A 8 9.13 3.94 9.16
C TRP A 8 9.74 3.92 10.57
N LYS A 9 10.39 5.01 10.99
CA LYS A 9 11.05 5.15 12.29
C LYS A 9 12.02 3.99 12.58
N CYS A 10 12.75 3.56 11.56
CA CYS A 10 13.65 2.40 11.62
C CYS A 10 15.03 2.71 11.02
N SER A 11 15.95 1.75 11.10
CA SER A 11 17.28 1.90 10.47
C SER A 11 17.20 1.68 8.96
N LYS A 12 18.16 2.22 8.20
CA LYS A 12 18.27 1.96 6.75
C LYS A 12 18.42 0.48 6.41
N GLY A 13 19.03 -0.30 7.30
CA GLY A 13 19.15 -1.76 7.16
C GLY A 13 17.80 -2.45 7.28
N ASN A 14 16.97 -2.02 8.24
CA ASN A 14 15.63 -2.57 8.43
C ASN A 14 14.75 -2.32 7.19
N VAL A 15 14.90 -1.17 6.53
CA VAL A 15 14.20 -0.89 5.26
C VAL A 15 14.53 -1.97 4.23
N TYR A 16 15.82 -2.32 4.07
CA TYR A 16 16.23 -3.39 3.17
C TYR A 16 15.61 -4.74 3.58
N ASP A 17 15.67 -5.09 4.86
CA ASP A 17 15.10 -6.34 5.37
C ASP A 17 13.60 -6.44 5.09
N TYR A 18 12.87 -5.33 5.23
CA TYR A 18 11.46 -5.22 4.92
C TYR A 18 11.16 -5.54 3.44
N PHE A 19 11.93 -4.96 2.50
CA PHE A 19 11.80 -5.26 1.07
C PHE A 19 12.29 -6.66 0.68
N TRP A 20 13.27 -7.21 1.41
CA TRP A 20 13.78 -8.56 1.16
C TRP A 20 12.87 -9.64 1.76
N SER A 21 12.10 -9.30 2.80
CA SER A 21 11.18 -10.23 3.43
C SER A 21 10.00 -10.56 2.51
N GLN A 22 9.57 -11.82 2.50
CA GLN A 22 8.32 -12.21 1.82
C GLN A 22 7.07 -11.89 2.67
N ARG A 23 7.19 -10.96 3.63
CA ARG A 23 6.08 -10.60 4.50
C ARG A 23 5.40 -9.36 3.92
N PRO A 24 4.06 -9.33 3.89
CA PRO A 24 3.33 -8.14 3.48
C PRO A 24 3.66 -6.98 4.42
N PHE A 25 3.68 -5.76 3.87
CA PHE A 25 3.81 -4.57 4.68
C PHE A 25 2.59 -4.39 5.58
N SER A 26 2.83 -3.88 6.79
CA SER A 26 1.74 -3.47 7.66
C SER A 26 1.06 -2.22 7.10
N PRO A 27 -0.23 -1.99 7.41
CA PRO A 27 -0.91 -0.75 7.02
C PRO A 27 -0.14 0.51 7.40
N GLN A 28 0.53 0.52 8.56
CA GLN A 28 1.32 1.67 9.01
C GLN A 28 2.53 1.96 8.10
N HIS A 29 3.19 0.93 7.57
CA HIS A 29 4.28 1.13 6.62
C HIS A 29 3.78 1.66 5.27
N ILE A 30 2.60 1.20 4.86
CA ILE A 30 1.94 1.66 3.63
C ILE A 30 1.55 3.13 3.76
N GLU A 31 0.85 3.53 4.83
CA GLU A 31 0.48 4.94 5.07
C GLU A 31 1.71 5.85 5.17
N ALA A 32 2.75 5.41 5.89
CA ALA A 32 3.99 6.17 5.99
C ALA A 32 4.71 6.34 4.64
N ALA A 33 4.61 5.35 3.75
CA ALA A 33 5.15 5.45 2.39
C ALA A 33 4.30 6.38 1.51
N ILE A 34 2.96 6.34 1.63
CA ILE A 34 2.04 7.24 0.94
C ILE A 34 2.35 8.69 1.29
N GLU A 35 2.46 9.00 2.59
CA GLU A 35 2.77 10.35 3.07
C GLU A 35 4.16 10.79 2.61
N PHE A 36 5.17 9.92 2.75
CA PHE A 36 6.55 10.25 2.37
C PHE A 36 6.71 10.52 0.88
N LEU A 37 6.07 9.72 0.03
CA LEU A 37 6.12 9.86 -1.43
C LEU A 37 5.13 10.91 -1.96
N GLN A 38 4.27 11.46 -1.08
CA GLN A 38 3.21 12.40 -1.43
C GLN A 38 2.32 11.89 -2.55
N LEU A 39 1.93 10.61 -2.46
CA LEU A 39 1.06 9.98 -3.44
C LEU A 39 -0.31 10.65 -3.45
N ASP A 40 -0.90 10.78 -4.63
CA ASP A 40 -2.27 11.24 -4.76
C ASP A 40 -3.26 10.17 -4.28
N GLU A 41 -4.55 10.51 -4.24
CA GLU A 41 -5.58 9.60 -3.75
C GLU A 41 -5.65 8.29 -4.56
N PHE A 42 -5.42 8.36 -5.87
CA PHE A 42 -5.53 7.22 -6.77
C PHE A 42 -4.36 6.25 -6.54
N ASP A 43 -3.13 6.77 -6.55
CA ASP A 43 -1.92 5.99 -6.30
C ASP A 43 -1.90 5.41 -4.87
N ALA A 44 -2.36 6.19 -3.90
CA ALA A 44 -2.49 5.75 -2.51
C ALA A 44 -3.53 4.63 -2.36
N ALA A 45 -4.66 4.71 -3.09
CA ALA A 45 -5.68 3.67 -3.10
C ALA A 45 -5.15 2.37 -3.74
N GLU A 46 -4.43 2.48 -4.85
CA GLU A 46 -3.80 1.32 -5.50
C GLU A 46 -2.80 0.64 -4.56
N LEU A 47 -1.96 1.41 -3.88
CA LEU A 47 -0.97 0.85 -2.94
C LEU A 47 -1.63 0.15 -1.75
N ARG A 48 -2.71 0.70 -1.19
CA ARG A 48 -3.48 0.05 -0.12
C ARG A 48 -4.12 -1.25 -0.59
N LEU A 49 -4.71 -1.26 -1.78
CA LEU A 49 -5.31 -2.46 -2.37
C LEU A 49 -4.26 -3.55 -2.62
N GLN A 50 -3.10 -3.17 -3.15
CA GLN A 50 -1.99 -4.09 -3.35
C GLN A 50 -1.50 -4.68 -2.03
N GLY A 51 -1.27 -3.85 -1.01
CA GLY A 51 -0.85 -4.32 0.31
C GLY A 51 -1.88 -5.25 0.96
N ALA A 52 -3.18 -4.98 0.81
CA ALA A 52 -4.24 -5.86 1.30
C ALA A 52 -4.26 -7.21 0.56
N ARG A 53 -4.07 -7.23 -0.77
CA ARG A 53 -3.96 -8.47 -1.55
C ARG A 53 -2.77 -9.32 -1.11
N GLU A 54 -1.60 -8.71 -0.92
CA GLU A 54 -0.40 -9.39 -0.43
C GLU A 54 -0.57 -9.92 1.00
N ALA A 55 -1.35 -9.23 1.84
CA ALA A 55 -1.73 -9.69 3.16
C ALA A 55 -2.81 -10.81 3.15
N GLY A 56 -3.28 -11.23 1.98
CA GLY A 56 -4.27 -12.30 1.82
C GLY A 56 -5.70 -11.86 2.13
N TRP A 57 -5.98 -10.56 2.13
CA TRP A 57 -7.33 -10.06 2.39
C TRP A 57 -8.25 -10.42 1.21
N LYS A 58 -9.44 -10.90 1.53
CA LYS A 58 -10.50 -11.13 0.55
C LYS A 58 -11.20 -9.80 0.30
N ILE A 59 -10.67 -9.05 -0.67
CA ILE A 59 -11.29 -7.79 -1.11
C ILE A 59 -12.48 -8.16 -1.98
N ASP A 60 -13.68 -7.84 -1.51
CA ASP A 60 -14.88 -7.97 -2.31
C ASP A 60 -14.89 -6.88 -3.39
N THR A 61 -14.62 -7.28 -4.63
CA THR A 61 -14.61 -6.38 -5.78
C THR A 61 -16.01 -6.09 -6.31
N LYS A 62 -17.06 -6.73 -5.77
CA LYS A 62 -18.44 -6.53 -6.19
C LYS A 62 -18.90 -5.08 -6.06
N HIS A 63 -18.38 -4.37 -5.05
CA HIS A 63 -18.69 -2.96 -4.80
C HIS A 63 -17.73 -1.97 -5.49
N LEU A 64 -16.71 -2.45 -6.21
CA LEU A 64 -15.81 -1.58 -6.99
C LEU A 64 -16.33 -1.31 -8.41
N LEU A 65 -17.36 -2.03 -8.86
CA LEU A 65 -17.86 -2.00 -10.25
C LEU A 65 -19.33 -1.55 -10.38
N GLU A 66 -19.95 -1.00 -9.35
CA GLU A 66 -21.39 -0.63 -9.40
C GLU A 66 -21.72 0.58 -10.30
N ASP A 67 -20.79 1.15 -11.07
CA ASP A 67 -21.05 2.29 -11.99
C ASP A 67 -20.49 2.10 -13.41
N ARG A 68 -20.75 0.97 -14.07
CA ARG A 68 -20.45 0.88 -15.51
C ARG A 68 -21.40 0.06 -16.39
N ASP A 69 -22.66 -0.06 -16.00
CA ASP A 69 -23.75 -0.48 -16.89
C ASP A 69 -25.01 0.37 -16.62
N GLY A 70 -25.24 1.40 -17.44
CA GLY A 70 -26.42 2.25 -17.33
C GLY A 70 -26.34 3.59 -18.07
N CYS A 71 -25.84 3.60 -19.30
CA CYS A 71 -26.19 4.66 -20.25
C CYS A 71 -27.56 4.31 -20.83
N ASP A 72 -28.61 4.99 -20.39
CA ASP A 72 -29.87 5.18 -21.14
C ASP A 72 -30.43 6.57 -20.79
#